data_AF-A0A957A340-F1
#
_entry.id   AF-A0A957A340-F1
#
_cell.length_a   1.000
_cell.length_b   1.000
_cell.length_c   1.000
_cell.angle_alpha   90.00
_cell.angle_beta   90.00
_cell.angle_gamma   90.00
#
_symmetry.space_group_name_H-M   'P 1'
#
loop_
_entity.id
_entity.type
_entity.pdbx_description
1 polymer ?
#
loop_
_entity_poly.entity_id
_entity_poly.type
_entity_poly.pdbx_seq_one_letter_code
_entity_poly.pdbx_strand_id
1 'polypeptide(L)'
;MTGLGSWLVEAREARGLTLEDAERDTRISRRYLQALEEEQFTVIPAPVYARGFLRSYSQYLGLDPQEAMARYPREEDAYAPPVAQTASGGRPQTRQQPRPSRQPAGQEAGRPTWKRPTPIRGTGEGVVPAPAPPEQRREDDWEPMIGVDIGVPVPTRRLDRDPAAPARTAVVVLVAVAAIVMVVLLALFLSRAGGGDSDGGIIPNSSNVEGAGADGDASGDGASGATDEAPTSTISAAVAGIVPEVRGLTQDTAIAEIRAAGFLPNVQTRPSNEDEGIVFDQSPAPNTEGPGGSEVTILVSEGPE
;
A
#
# COMPACT_ATOMS: atom_id res chain seq x y z
N MET A 1 5.49 24.25 2.26
CA MET A 1 5.30 22.79 2.31
C MET A 1 6.27 22.19 1.33
N THR A 2 7.21 21.35 1.79
CA THR A 2 8.10 20.60 0.89
C THR A 2 7.24 19.61 0.11
N GLY A 3 7.40 19.55 -1.21
CA GLY A 3 6.70 18.61 -2.07
C GLY A 3 7.09 17.16 -1.76
N LEU A 4 6.27 16.19 -2.15
CA LEU A 4 6.51 14.77 -1.94
C LEU A 4 7.89 14.36 -2.47
N GLY A 5 8.20 14.77 -3.70
CA GLY A 5 9.44 14.45 -4.37
C GLY A 5 10.67 14.97 -3.62
N SER A 6 10.66 16.26 -3.28
CA SER A 6 11.73 16.88 -2.49
C SER A 6 11.94 16.21 -1.13
N TRP A 7 10.86 15.78 -0.48
CA TRP A 7 10.93 15.11 0.81
C TRP A 7 11.55 13.71 0.70
N LEU A 8 11.25 12.97 -0.37
CA LEU A 8 11.87 11.67 -0.64
C LEU A 8 13.38 11.83 -0.94
N VAL A 9 13.75 12.83 -1.74
CA VAL A 9 15.16 13.17 -2.04
C VAL A 9 15.92 13.48 -0.75
N GLU A 10 15.40 14.39 0.08
CA GLU A 10 16.02 14.78 1.34
C GLU A 10 16.23 13.58 2.27
N ALA A 11 15.23 12.70 2.38
CA ALA A 11 15.32 11.50 3.21
C ALA A 11 16.35 10.49 2.70
N ARG A 12 16.45 10.31 1.37
CA ARG A 12 17.46 9.45 0.74
C ARG A 12 18.86 10.00 0.98
N GLU A 13 19.06 11.29 0.73
CA GLU A 13 20.36 11.95 0.84
C GLU A 13 20.83 12.07 2.29
N ALA A 14 19.92 12.33 3.24
CA ALA A 14 20.23 12.33 4.68
C ALA A 14 20.78 10.98 5.16
N ARG A 15 20.42 9.89 4.47
CA ARG A 15 20.92 8.53 4.72
C ARG A 15 22.14 8.16 3.88
N GLY A 16 22.61 9.05 3.00
CA GLY A 16 23.74 8.82 2.12
C GLY A 16 23.50 7.72 1.08
N LEU A 17 22.24 7.48 0.70
CA LEU A 17 21.84 6.41 -0.21
C LEU A 17 21.80 6.93 -1.66
N THR A 18 22.25 6.09 -2.59
CA THR A 18 22.06 6.32 -4.03
C THR A 18 20.74 5.72 -4.51
N LEU A 19 20.28 6.13 -5.69
CA LEU A 19 19.12 5.49 -6.32
C LEU A 19 19.42 4.03 -6.69
N GLU A 20 20.68 3.70 -6.98
CA GLU A 20 21.17 2.34 -7.21
C GLU A 20 21.05 1.47 -5.96
N ASP A 21 21.36 2.02 -4.78
CA ASP A 21 21.19 1.33 -3.50
C ASP A 21 19.72 1.04 -3.23
N ALA A 22 18.86 2.05 -3.42
CA ALA A 22 17.43 1.90 -3.26
C ALA A 22 16.84 0.89 -4.25
N GLU A 23 17.29 0.88 -5.51
CA GLU A 23 16.85 -0.09 -6.53
C GLU A 23 17.21 -1.53 -6.14
N ARG A 24 18.45 -1.75 -5.67
CA ARG A 24 18.92 -3.07 -5.21
C ARG A 24 18.09 -3.60 -4.03
N ASP A 25 17.81 -2.74 -3.07
CA ASP A 25 17.23 -3.15 -1.79
C ASP A 25 15.69 -3.22 -1.85
N THR A 26 15.04 -2.33 -2.59
CA THR A 26 13.57 -2.31 -2.75
C THR A 26 13.07 -3.13 -3.93
N ARG A 27 13.95 -3.50 -4.87
CA ARG A 27 13.61 -4.10 -6.17
C ARG A 27 12.73 -3.24 -7.07
N ILE A 28 12.59 -1.95 -6.77
CA ILE A 28 11.91 -0.97 -7.61
C ILE A 28 12.94 -0.39 -8.58
N SER A 29 12.63 -0.38 -9.88
CA SER A 29 13.56 0.18 -10.86
C SER A 29 13.91 1.63 -10.51
N ARG A 30 15.19 1.99 -10.63
CA ARG A 30 15.68 3.36 -10.41
C ARG A 30 14.94 4.40 -11.24
N ARG A 31 14.51 4.04 -12.45
CA ARG A 31 13.65 4.90 -13.29
C ARG A 31 12.35 5.31 -12.58
N TYR A 32 11.76 4.41 -11.81
CA TYR A 32 10.51 4.66 -11.09
C TYR A 32 10.75 5.35 -9.74
N LEU A 33 11.84 5.03 -9.05
CA LEU A 33 12.24 5.75 -7.85
C LEU A 33 12.53 7.22 -8.17
N GLN A 34 13.26 7.48 -9.25
CA GLN A 34 13.47 8.83 -9.78
C GLN A 34 12.14 9.50 -10.15
N ALA A 35 11.21 8.79 -10.80
CA ALA A 35 9.90 9.33 -11.11
C ALA A 35 9.08 9.71 -9.85
N LEU A 36 9.24 9.00 -8.73
CA LEU A 36 8.63 9.39 -7.46
C LEU A 36 9.29 10.65 -6.86
N GLU A 37 10.63 10.73 -6.92
CA GLU A 37 11.40 11.89 -6.46
C GLU A 37 11.16 13.15 -7.30
N GLU A 38 10.84 12.99 -8.59
CA GLU A 38 10.52 14.08 -9.53
C GLU A 38 9.01 14.32 -9.70
N GLU A 39 8.17 13.59 -8.95
CA GLU A 39 6.71 13.62 -9.04
C GLU A 39 6.14 13.36 -10.46
N GLN A 40 6.89 12.62 -11.29
CA GLN A 40 6.53 12.24 -12.66
C GLN A 40 5.76 10.91 -12.70
N PHE A 41 4.58 10.87 -12.11
CA PHE A 41 3.82 9.62 -11.95
C PHE A 41 3.34 8.99 -13.27
N THR A 42 3.27 9.76 -14.36
CA THR A 42 2.91 9.28 -15.71
C THR A 42 3.91 8.30 -16.29
N VAL A 43 5.15 8.28 -15.79
CA VAL A 43 6.22 7.36 -16.21
C VAL A 43 6.02 5.96 -15.65
N ILE A 44 5.29 5.84 -14.53
CA ILE A 44 5.06 4.58 -13.84
C ILE A 44 3.94 3.83 -14.58
N PRO A 45 4.20 2.60 -15.08
CA PRO A 45 3.16 1.80 -15.73
C PRO A 45 2.05 1.55 -14.71
N ALA A 46 0.80 1.86 -15.05
CA ALA A 46 -0.39 1.72 -14.18
C ALA A 46 -0.31 2.48 -12.82
N PRO A 47 -1.24 3.42 -12.54
CA PRO A 47 -1.25 4.22 -11.30
C PRO A 47 -1.22 3.40 -10.00
N VAL A 48 -1.79 2.18 -10.02
CA VAL A 48 -1.80 1.25 -8.88
C VAL A 48 -0.38 0.90 -8.40
N TYR A 49 0.62 0.86 -9.29
CA TYR A 49 2.00 0.55 -8.89
C TYR A 49 2.69 1.75 -8.25
N ALA A 50 2.34 2.99 -8.60
CA ALA A 50 2.96 4.18 -8.01
C ALA A 50 2.74 4.24 -6.50
N ARG A 51 1.52 3.92 -6.03
CA ARG A 51 1.18 3.88 -4.60
C ARG A 51 1.94 2.78 -3.86
N GLY A 52 2.05 1.60 -4.47
CA GLY A 52 2.83 0.48 -3.94
C GLY A 52 4.33 0.81 -3.83
N PHE A 53 4.90 1.39 -4.89
CA PHE A 53 6.29 1.84 -4.92
C PHE A 53 6.55 2.92 -3.88
N LEU A 54 5.65 3.90 -3.77
CA LEU A 54 5.79 4.97 -2.78
C LEU A 54 5.78 4.43 -1.35
N ARG A 55 4.88 3.48 -1.04
CA ARG A 55 4.84 2.84 0.28
C ARG A 55 6.15 2.10 0.60
N SER A 56 6.59 1.24 -0.31
CA SER A 56 7.83 0.46 -0.14
C SER A 56 9.06 1.36 -0.01
N TYR A 57 9.14 2.40 -0.84
CA TYR A 57 10.27 3.32 -0.82
C TYR A 57 10.28 4.18 0.45
N SER A 58 9.12 4.65 0.92
CA SER A 58 9.00 5.39 2.19
C SER A 58 9.45 4.55 3.38
N GLN A 59 9.04 3.28 3.44
CA GLN A 59 9.51 2.34 4.47
C GLN A 59 11.02 2.15 4.41
N TYR A 60 11.58 1.97 3.21
CA TYR A 60 13.03 1.84 3.02
C TYR A 60 13.78 3.08 3.52
N LEU A 61 13.27 4.28 3.21
CA LEU A 61 13.80 5.57 3.65
C LEU A 61 13.56 5.86 5.14
N GLY A 62 12.74 5.06 5.83
CA GLY A 62 12.42 5.26 7.25
C GLY A 62 11.45 6.41 7.48
N LEU A 63 10.68 6.77 6.45
CA LEU A 63 9.60 7.74 6.50
C LEU A 63 8.29 7.05 6.85
N ASP A 64 7.33 7.83 7.35
CA ASP A 64 5.96 7.33 7.53
C ASP A 64 5.27 7.13 6.17
N PRO A 65 4.87 5.88 5.82
CA PRO A 65 4.21 5.62 4.55
C PRO A 65 2.82 6.24 4.45
N GLN A 66 2.13 6.48 5.58
CA GLN A 66 0.82 7.12 5.56
C GLN A 66 0.95 8.60 5.18
N GLU A 67 1.90 9.31 5.80
CA GLU A 67 2.22 10.68 5.43
C GLU A 67 2.67 10.81 3.96
N ALA A 68 3.46 9.85 3.47
CA ALA A 68 3.83 9.81 2.05
C ALA A 68 2.63 9.67 1.12
N MET A 69 1.69 8.77 1.45
CA MET A 69 0.46 8.60 0.68
C MET A 69 -0.50 9.81 0.80
N ALA A 70 -0.49 10.52 1.93
CA ALA A 70 -1.29 11.73 2.11
C ALA A 70 -0.80 12.89 1.23
N ARG A 71 0.50 12.94 0.95
CA ARG A 71 1.12 13.92 0.02
C ARG A 71 1.05 13.49 -1.45
N TYR A 72 0.67 12.25 -1.73
CA TYR A 72 0.51 11.74 -3.08
C TYR A 72 -0.81 12.23 -3.70
N PRO A 73 -0.83 12.70 -4.97
CA PRO A 73 -2.05 13.15 -5.62
C PRO A 73 -3.16 12.10 -5.59
N ARG A 74 -4.40 12.52 -5.32
CA ARG A 74 -5.56 11.63 -5.37
C ARG A 74 -5.86 11.30 -6.85
N GLU A 75 -6.36 10.08 -7.10
CA GLU A 75 -6.53 9.51 -8.45
C GLU A 75 -7.39 10.38 -9.39
N GLU A 76 -8.24 11.24 -8.83
CA GLU A 76 -9.09 12.20 -9.54
C GLU A 76 -8.28 13.20 -10.39
N ASP A 77 -7.03 13.51 -10.01
CA ASP A 77 -6.15 14.45 -10.72
C ASP A 77 -5.09 13.76 -11.61
N ALA A 78 -4.89 12.45 -11.45
CA ALA A 78 -3.76 11.71 -12.03
C ALA A 78 -4.13 10.87 -13.27
N TYR A 79 -5.43 10.73 -13.58
CA TYR A 79 -5.89 9.86 -14.67
C TYR A 79 -6.66 10.64 -15.76
N ALA A 80 -5.91 11.24 -16.68
CA ALA A 80 -6.36 11.18 -18.06
C ALA A 80 -6.03 9.76 -18.55
N PRO A 81 -7.02 8.92 -18.91
CA PRO A 81 -6.72 7.62 -19.49
C PRO A 81 -5.73 7.85 -20.62
N PRO A 82 -4.66 7.04 -20.74
CA PRO A 82 -3.88 7.05 -21.96
C PRO A 82 -4.87 6.71 -23.07
N VAL A 83 -5.29 7.73 -23.83
CA VAL A 83 -5.79 7.52 -25.18
C VAL A 83 -4.73 6.64 -25.77
N ALA A 84 -5.09 5.38 -26.01
CA ALA A 84 -4.25 4.47 -26.74
C ALA A 84 -3.83 5.27 -27.96
N GLN A 85 -2.57 5.69 -28.00
CA GLN A 85 -1.97 6.09 -29.24
C GLN A 85 -1.98 4.80 -30.00
N THR A 86 -3.10 4.55 -30.68
CA THR A 86 -3.17 3.64 -31.80
C THR A 86 -2.05 4.12 -32.68
N ALA A 87 -0.90 3.45 -32.55
CA ALA A 87 0.15 3.52 -33.51
C ALA A 87 -0.53 3.09 -34.81
N SER A 88 -1.01 4.09 -35.55
CA SER A 88 -1.20 4.01 -36.99
C SER A 88 0.21 3.91 -37.57
N GLY A 89 0.80 2.74 -37.39
CA GLY A 89 2.15 2.38 -37.74
C GLY A 89 2.12 0.90 -38.06
N GLY A 90 1.68 0.62 -39.30
CA GLY A 90 1.78 -0.65 -40.02
C GLY A 90 1.80 -1.93 -39.19
N ARG A 91 0.71 -2.70 -39.25
CA ARG A 91 0.75 -4.16 -39.09
C ARG A 91 2.03 -4.69 -39.77
N PRO A 92 2.96 -5.36 -39.07
CA PRO A 92 3.85 -6.28 -39.76
C PRO A 92 2.90 -7.32 -40.35
N GLN A 93 2.73 -7.30 -41.67
CA GLN A 93 2.11 -8.43 -42.34
C GLN A 93 2.98 -9.63 -41.96
N THR A 94 2.46 -10.50 -41.10
CA THR A 94 2.93 -11.87 -40.98
C THR A 94 3.05 -12.38 -42.39
N ARG A 95 4.29 -12.47 -42.89
CA ARG A 95 4.60 -13.11 -44.15
C ARG A 95 4.01 -14.50 -44.02
N GLN A 96 2.85 -14.70 -44.66
CA GLN A 96 2.22 -16.00 -44.72
C GLN A 96 3.26 -16.90 -45.37
N GLN A 97 3.94 -17.70 -44.56
CA GLN A 97 4.75 -18.77 -45.09
C GLN A 97 3.77 -19.67 -45.86
N PRO A 98 4.03 -19.96 -47.14
CA PRO A 98 3.20 -20.91 -47.86
C PRO A 98 3.28 -22.24 -47.10
N ARG A 99 2.12 -22.72 -46.64
CA ARG A 99 1.99 -24.07 -46.08
C ARG A 99 2.58 -25.05 -47.10
N PRO A 100 3.58 -25.88 -46.74
CA PRO A 100 4.02 -26.92 -47.65
C PRO A 100 2.84 -27.85 -47.94
N SER A 101 2.53 -27.98 -49.24
CA SER A 101 1.50 -28.85 -49.77
C SER A 101 1.68 -30.26 -49.21
N ARG A 102 0.62 -30.82 -48.62
CA ARG A 102 0.55 -32.25 -48.28
C ARG A 102 0.88 -33.07 -49.54
N GLN A 103 2.01 -33.75 -49.55
CA GLN A 103 2.24 -34.86 -50.48
C GLN A 103 1.35 -36.04 -50.08
N PRO A 104 0.73 -36.74 -51.05
CA PRO A 104 -0.06 -37.92 -50.76
C PRO A 104 0.85 -39.14 -50.48
N ALA A 105 0.24 -40.12 -49.81
CA ALA A 105 0.80 -41.33 -49.25
C ALA A 105 1.89 -42.06 -50.07
N GLY A 106 2.94 -42.48 -49.36
CA GLY A 106 3.89 -43.48 -49.82
C GLY A 106 5.12 -43.55 -48.91
N GLN A 107 5.22 -44.61 -48.10
CA GLN A 107 6.33 -45.02 -47.21
C GLN A 107 6.13 -44.68 -45.73
N GLU A 108 5.39 -45.59 -45.09
CA GLU A 108 5.27 -45.76 -43.64
C GLU A 108 6.58 -46.31 -43.08
N ALA A 109 7.49 -45.43 -42.69
CA ALA A 109 8.65 -45.77 -41.87
C ALA A 109 8.34 -45.45 -40.39
N GLY A 110 8.09 -46.51 -39.60
CA GLY A 110 8.42 -46.60 -38.17
C GLY A 110 7.75 -45.61 -37.22
N ARG A 111 6.48 -45.85 -36.87
CA ARG A 111 5.85 -45.26 -35.68
C ARG A 111 6.43 -45.97 -34.44
N PRO A 112 7.05 -45.30 -33.45
CA PRO A 112 7.47 -45.97 -32.24
C PRO A 112 6.24 -46.38 -31.41
N THR A 113 5.93 -47.67 -31.38
CA THR A 113 4.87 -48.21 -30.52
C THR A 113 5.43 -48.31 -29.11
N TRP A 114 5.02 -47.41 -28.20
CA TRP A 114 5.31 -47.58 -26.78
C TRP A 114 4.59 -48.83 -26.27
N LYS A 115 5.34 -49.92 -26.01
CA LYS A 115 4.79 -51.12 -25.38
C LYS A 115 4.71 -50.90 -23.88
N ARG A 116 3.52 -51.07 -23.30
CA ARG A 116 3.33 -51.07 -21.84
C ARG A 116 4.15 -52.21 -21.21
N PRO A 117 4.95 -51.97 -20.15
CA PRO A 117 5.63 -53.04 -19.43
C PRO A 117 4.60 -53.97 -18.78
N THR A 118 4.84 -55.28 -18.88
CA THR A 118 4.03 -56.32 -18.24
C THR A 118 4.48 -56.46 -16.78
N PRO A 119 3.56 -56.55 -15.79
CA PRO A 119 3.96 -56.81 -14.42
C PRO A 119 4.55 -58.22 -14.30
N ILE A 120 5.80 -58.31 -13.83
CA ILE A 120 6.47 -59.58 -13.58
C ILE A 120 5.81 -60.25 -12.37
N ARG A 121 5.08 -61.34 -12.61
CA ARG A 121 4.60 -62.24 -11.56
C ARG A 121 5.74 -63.16 -11.16
N GLY A 122 6.59 -62.70 -10.25
CA GLY A 122 7.66 -63.48 -9.64
C GLY A 122 7.17 -64.23 -8.42
N THR A 123 7.01 -65.54 -8.56
CA THR A 123 7.01 -66.54 -7.49
C THR A 123 8.38 -66.58 -6.78
N GLY A 124 8.36 -66.59 -5.44
CA GLY A 124 9.29 -67.37 -4.61
C GLY A 124 10.67 -66.79 -4.29
N GLU A 125 10.92 -66.65 -2.99
CA GLU A 125 12.23 -66.58 -2.31
C GLU A 125 13.10 -65.33 -2.47
N GLY A 126 12.98 -64.49 -1.45
CA GLY A 126 13.89 -63.40 -1.14
C GLY A 126 13.18 -62.44 -0.20
N VAL A 127 13.30 -62.66 1.11
CA VAL A 127 12.92 -61.66 2.11
C VAL A 127 13.86 -60.47 1.90
N VAL A 128 13.42 -59.52 1.08
CA VAL A 128 14.04 -58.20 0.99
C VAL A 128 13.72 -57.53 2.33
N PRO A 129 14.71 -57.18 3.17
CA PRO A 129 14.42 -56.42 4.38
C PRO A 129 13.73 -55.12 3.96
N ALA A 130 12.64 -54.79 4.65
CA ALA A 130 11.92 -53.55 4.42
C ALA A 130 12.91 -52.39 4.40
N PRO A 131 12.86 -51.50 3.38
CA PRO A 131 13.71 -50.32 3.39
C PRO A 131 13.41 -49.53 4.66
N ALA A 132 14.45 -49.15 5.40
CA ALA A 132 14.32 -48.30 6.57
C ALA A 132 13.48 -47.05 6.21
N PRO A 133 12.69 -46.51 7.15
CA PRO A 133 11.97 -45.26 6.92
C PRO A 133 12.97 -44.21 6.41
N PRO A 134 12.58 -43.33 5.46
CA PRO A 134 13.50 -42.33 4.96
C PRO A 134 13.98 -41.49 6.14
N GLU A 135 15.26 -41.68 6.49
CA GLU A 135 15.99 -40.81 7.38
C GLU A 135 15.80 -39.39 6.83
N GLN A 136 15.32 -38.48 7.68
CA GLN A 136 14.94 -37.12 7.29
C GLN A 136 16.05 -36.50 6.45
N ARG A 137 15.84 -36.53 5.13
CA ARG A 137 16.72 -35.89 4.16
C ARG A 137 16.59 -34.41 4.45
N ARG A 138 17.66 -33.81 4.99
CA ARG A 138 17.69 -32.39 5.36
C ARG A 138 17.18 -31.57 4.17
N GLU A 139 16.33 -30.60 4.45
CA GLU A 139 15.64 -29.75 3.47
C GLU A 139 16.58 -28.91 2.57
N ASP A 140 17.90 -29.04 2.74
CA ASP A 140 18.92 -28.22 2.10
C ASP A 140 19.48 -28.78 0.77
N ASP A 141 19.05 -29.98 0.33
CA ASP A 141 19.69 -30.73 -0.77
C ASP A 141 18.81 -30.82 -2.05
N TRP A 142 17.99 -29.80 -2.33
CA TRP A 142 17.16 -29.73 -3.54
C TRP A 142 17.89 -28.99 -4.67
N GLU A 143 18.47 -29.71 -5.64
CA GLU A 143 18.82 -29.14 -6.95
C GLU A 143 17.57 -29.04 -7.85
N PRO A 144 17.23 -27.86 -8.40
CA PRO A 144 16.06 -27.70 -9.25
C PRO A 144 16.30 -28.28 -10.66
N MET A 145 15.62 -29.37 -10.97
CA MET A 145 15.41 -29.84 -12.35
C MET A 145 14.32 -28.99 -13.02
N ILE A 146 14.72 -27.94 -13.76
CA ILE A 146 14.10 -27.39 -14.99
C ILE A 146 14.98 -26.21 -15.46
N GLY A 147 15.50 -26.31 -16.68
CA GLY A 147 16.37 -25.28 -17.29
C GLY A 147 15.59 -24.04 -17.76
N VAL A 148 15.36 -23.09 -16.86
CA VAL A 148 15.13 -21.67 -17.19
C VAL A 148 15.95 -20.84 -16.20
N ASP A 149 16.99 -20.18 -16.71
CA ASP A 149 17.85 -19.25 -15.96
C ASP A 149 17.04 -18.00 -15.58
N ILE A 150 16.25 -18.07 -14.52
CA ILE A 150 15.72 -16.89 -13.82
C ILE A 150 16.76 -16.57 -12.75
N GLY A 151 17.63 -15.60 -13.05
CA GLY A 151 18.71 -15.16 -12.18
C GLY A 151 18.23 -14.67 -10.82
N VAL A 152 17.98 -15.61 -9.90
CA VAL A 152 17.90 -15.37 -8.47
C VAL A 152 19.29 -15.64 -7.91
N PRO A 153 20.12 -14.62 -7.62
CA PRO A 153 21.32 -14.88 -6.84
C PRO A 153 20.90 -15.34 -5.45
N VAL A 154 21.24 -16.58 -5.12
CA VAL A 154 21.23 -17.11 -3.75
C VAL A 154 22.09 -16.16 -2.90
N PRO A 155 21.61 -15.65 -1.75
CA PRO A 155 22.39 -14.74 -0.92
C PRO A 155 23.52 -15.50 -0.22
N THR A 156 24.62 -15.75 -0.93
CA THR A 156 25.88 -16.19 -0.34
C THR A 156 26.84 -15.01 -0.25
N ARG A 157 26.51 -14.01 0.57
CA ARG A 157 27.52 -13.02 0.93
C ARG A 157 27.52 -12.79 2.43
N ARG A 158 28.54 -13.36 3.08
CA ARG A 158 28.99 -12.87 4.37
C ARG A 158 29.23 -11.37 4.23
N LEU A 159 28.69 -10.61 5.16
CA LEU A 159 28.97 -9.19 5.33
C LEU A 159 30.47 -9.01 5.61
N ASP A 160 31.27 -8.87 4.56
CA ASP A 160 32.59 -8.25 4.69
C ASP A 160 32.33 -6.76 4.96
N ARG A 161 32.27 -6.44 6.25
CA ARG A 161 32.14 -5.09 6.76
C ARG A 161 33.40 -4.32 6.36
N ASP A 162 33.25 -3.32 5.50
CA ASP A 162 34.31 -2.40 5.13
C ASP A 162 34.93 -1.78 6.40
N PRO A 163 36.24 -1.98 6.66
CA PRO A 163 36.90 -1.45 7.87
C PRO A 163 37.06 0.08 7.86
N ALA A 164 36.74 0.76 6.76
CA ALA A 164 36.87 2.22 6.65
C ALA A 164 35.59 3.01 7.06
N ALA A 165 34.49 2.34 7.39
CA ALA A 165 33.23 3.00 7.76
C ALA A 165 33.20 3.82 9.08
N PRO A 166 34.01 3.56 10.14
CA PRO A 166 33.76 4.21 11.44
C PRO A 166 34.23 5.68 11.54
N ALA A 167 34.96 6.21 10.55
CA ALA A 167 35.47 7.58 10.65
C ALA A 167 34.37 8.66 10.46
N ARG A 168 33.28 8.36 9.74
CA ARG A 168 32.20 9.33 9.45
C ARG A 168 31.11 9.33 10.52
N THR A 169 30.84 8.19 11.15
CA THR A 169 29.85 8.08 12.24
C THR A 169 30.34 8.76 13.52
N ALA A 170 31.65 8.73 13.80
CA ALA A 170 32.22 9.38 14.98
C ALA A 170 32.06 10.91 14.97
N VAL A 171 32.17 11.55 13.80
CA VAL A 171 32.01 13.00 13.66
C VAL A 171 30.55 13.42 13.88
N VAL A 172 29.59 12.68 13.33
CA VAL A 172 28.16 12.95 13.51
C VAL A 172 27.74 12.81 14.98
N VAL A 173 28.22 11.77 15.67
CA VAL A 173 27.95 11.58 17.10
C VAL A 173 28.55 12.73 17.93
N LEU A 174 29.75 13.19 17.60
CA LEU A 174 30.42 14.27 18.33
C LEU A 174 29.70 15.62 18.16
N VAL A 175 29.21 15.92 16.95
CA VAL A 175 28.41 17.13 16.68
C VAL A 175 27.06 17.08 17.41
N ALA A 176 26.38 15.94 17.40
CA ALA A 176 25.12 15.77 18.12
C ALA A 176 25.29 15.94 19.64
N VAL A 177 26.35 15.38 20.23
CA VAL A 177 26.67 15.54 21.65
C VAL A 177 26.99 17.00 21.98
N ALA A 178 27.78 17.70 21.14
CA ALA A 178 28.10 19.10 21.34
C ALA A 178 26.85 20.01 21.29
N ALA A 179 25.92 19.74 20.37
CA ALA A 179 24.65 20.48 20.27
C ALA A 179 23.77 20.29 21.53
N ILE A 180 23.65 19.05 22.03
CA ILE A 180 22.90 18.77 23.26
C ILE A 180 23.52 19.50 24.46
N VAL A 181 24.85 19.46 24.60
CA VAL A 181 25.56 20.17 25.68
C VAL A 181 25.34 21.68 25.59
N MET A 182 25.36 22.26 24.38
CA MET A 182 25.10 23.69 24.18
C MET A 182 23.68 24.10 24.63
N VAL A 183 22.67 23.31 24.29
CA VAL A 183 21.27 23.56 24.69
C VAL A 183 21.12 23.47 26.21
N VAL A 184 21.74 22.48 26.85
CA VAL A 184 21.71 22.34 28.31
C VAL A 184 22.40 23.53 28.98
N LEU A 185 23.55 23.97 28.47
CA LEU A 185 24.26 25.14 29.01
C LEU A 185 23.45 26.43 28.83
N LEU A 186 22.76 26.60 27.69
CA LEU A 186 21.88 27.75 27.46
C LEU A 186 20.68 27.75 28.42
N ALA A 187 20.05 26.60 28.64
CA ALA A 187 18.94 26.47 29.59
C ALA A 187 19.39 26.79 31.03
N LEU A 188 20.58 26.32 31.43
CA LEU A 188 21.16 26.64 32.74
C LEU A 188 21.54 28.12 32.87
N PHE A 189 22.01 28.75 31.79
CA PHE A 189 22.32 30.18 31.76
C PHE A 189 21.06 31.04 31.91
N LEU A 190 19.99 30.70 31.19
CA LEU A 190 18.68 31.35 31.32
C LEU A 190 18.07 31.15 32.71
N SER A 191 18.21 29.95 33.28
CA SER A 191 17.75 29.65 34.64
C SER A 191 18.49 30.44 35.72
N ARG A 192 19.72 30.90 35.43
CA ARG A 192 20.51 31.74 36.35
C ARG A 192 20.26 33.23 36.15
N ALA A 193 19.73 33.64 35.00
CA ALA A 193 19.51 35.04 34.63
C ALA A 193 18.07 35.54 34.88
N GLY A 194 17.09 34.65 35.08
CA GLY A 194 15.67 34.98 35.21
C GLY A 194 15.13 35.03 36.64
N GLY A 195 15.69 35.88 37.50
CA GLY A 195 15.15 36.18 38.84
C GLY A 195 14.87 37.67 38.99
N GLY A 196 13.66 38.09 38.60
CA GLY A 196 13.21 39.48 38.71
C GLY A 196 11.77 39.51 39.21
N ASP A 197 11.62 39.81 40.50
CA ASP A 197 10.36 40.05 41.21
C ASP A 197 9.51 41.12 40.52
N SER A 198 8.19 40.90 40.44
CA SER A 198 7.20 41.95 40.18
C SER A 198 5.84 41.54 40.76
N ASP A 199 5.63 41.98 41.99
CA ASP A 199 4.35 42.05 42.70
C ASP A 199 3.35 43.01 42.02
N GLY A 200 2.06 42.71 42.19
CA GLY A 200 0.94 43.66 42.06
C GLY A 200 0.04 43.37 40.85
N GLY A 201 -1.29 43.32 40.93
CA GLY A 201 -2.24 43.63 41.99
C GLY A 201 -3.66 43.53 41.40
N ILE A 202 -4.60 43.20 42.28
CA ILE A 202 -6.07 43.13 42.18
C ILE A 202 -6.75 44.08 41.18
N ILE A 203 -7.70 43.58 40.35
CA ILE A 203 -9.11 44.07 40.25
C ILE A 203 -10.04 42.98 39.66
N PRO A 204 -11.14 42.58 40.31
CA PRO A 204 -12.29 41.96 39.64
C PRO A 204 -13.30 43.04 39.23
N ASN A 205 -13.85 42.97 38.01
CA ASN A 205 -15.01 43.78 37.66
C ASN A 205 -16.23 42.92 37.31
N SER A 206 -17.29 43.26 38.00
CA SER A 206 -18.64 42.73 37.98
C SER A 206 -19.50 43.49 36.99
N SER A 207 -20.73 43.00 36.80
CA SER A 207 -21.94 43.68 36.31
C SER A 207 -22.18 43.78 34.79
N ASN A 208 -23.13 42.96 34.31
CA ASN A 208 -24.33 43.42 33.59
C ASN A 208 -25.37 42.26 33.60
N VAL A 209 -26.40 42.26 34.44
CA VAL A 209 -27.72 42.94 34.37
C VAL A 209 -28.69 42.31 33.34
N GLU A 210 -29.67 41.59 33.90
CA GLU A 210 -31.12 41.48 33.64
C GLU A 210 -31.78 41.56 32.25
N GLY A 211 -32.83 40.72 32.09
CA GLY A 211 -33.94 40.84 31.15
C GLY A 211 -34.51 39.46 30.75
N ALA A 212 -35.28 38.77 31.59
CA ALA A 212 -36.74 38.85 31.73
C ALA A 212 -37.56 38.43 30.49
N GLY A 213 -38.09 37.20 30.56
CA GLY A 213 -39.35 36.62 30.04
C GLY A 213 -40.08 37.14 28.79
N ALA A 214 -40.60 36.20 28.00
CA ALA A 214 -42.01 36.16 27.60
C ALA A 214 -42.34 34.85 26.85
N ASP A 215 -43.40 34.20 27.31
CA ASP A 215 -44.14 33.13 26.64
C ASP A 215 -44.79 33.62 25.33
N GLY A 216 -44.98 32.73 24.36
CA GLY A 216 -45.64 33.04 23.09
C GLY A 216 -45.93 31.80 22.25
N ASP A 217 -47.00 31.09 22.59
CA ASP A 217 -47.73 30.19 21.70
C ASP A 217 -48.27 30.97 20.50
N ALA A 218 -48.06 30.46 19.28
CA ALA A 218 -48.92 30.73 18.14
C ALA A 218 -48.79 29.62 17.08
N SER A 219 -49.84 28.80 17.00
CA SER A 219 -50.14 27.97 15.84
C SER A 219 -50.32 28.83 14.57
N GLY A 220 -49.87 28.33 13.43
CA GLY A 220 -50.12 28.92 12.12
C GLY A 220 -49.79 27.91 11.02
N ASP A 221 -50.84 27.36 10.41
CA ASP A 221 -50.81 26.50 9.23
C ASP A 221 -50.28 27.24 7.98
N GLY A 222 -49.60 26.49 7.11
CA GLY A 222 -49.88 26.53 5.67
C GLY A 222 -48.92 27.26 4.73
N ALA A 223 -48.53 26.50 3.70
CA ALA A 223 -48.20 26.90 2.32
C ALA A 223 -46.73 27.16 1.94
N SER A 224 -46.17 26.13 1.30
CA SER A 224 -45.43 26.14 0.03
C SER A 224 -44.93 27.48 -0.51
N GLY A 225 -43.60 27.61 -0.56
CA GLY A 225 -42.90 28.60 -1.37
C GLY A 225 -41.50 28.10 -1.66
N ALA A 226 -41.31 27.47 -2.82
CA ALA A 226 -40.00 27.15 -3.34
C ALA A 226 -39.26 28.45 -3.71
N THR A 227 -38.18 28.75 -3.01
CA THR A 227 -37.13 29.66 -3.49
C THR A 227 -35.77 29.05 -3.16
N ASP A 228 -35.12 28.65 -4.25
CA ASP A 228 -33.70 28.42 -4.49
C ASP A 228 -32.75 29.06 -3.45
N GLU A 229 -32.46 28.31 -2.39
CA GLU A 229 -31.30 28.55 -1.52
C GLU A 229 -30.26 27.50 -1.93
N ALA A 230 -29.20 27.96 -2.60
CA ALA A 230 -28.01 27.18 -2.87
C ALA A 230 -27.58 26.44 -1.58
N PRO A 231 -27.19 25.15 -1.63
CA PRO A 231 -26.66 24.50 -0.45
C PRO A 231 -25.32 25.17 -0.13
N THR A 232 -25.38 26.15 0.76
CA THR A 232 -24.24 26.64 1.49
C THR A 232 -23.81 25.44 2.32
N SER A 233 -22.79 24.74 1.83
CA SER A 233 -22.11 23.64 2.52
C SER A 233 -21.64 24.13 3.87
N THR A 234 -22.54 24.12 4.83
CA THR A 234 -22.22 24.17 6.24
C THR A 234 -21.55 22.83 6.49
N ILE A 235 -20.22 22.88 6.59
CA ILE A 235 -19.38 21.75 6.98
C ILE A 235 -19.83 21.38 8.39
N SER A 236 -20.84 20.52 8.45
CA SER A 236 -21.32 19.89 9.67
C SER A 236 -20.16 19.11 10.22
N ALA A 237 -19.75 19.44 11.44
CA ALA A 237 -18.70 18.73 12.14
C ALA A 237 -19.00 17.23 12.08
N ALA A 238 -18.12 16.47 11.41
CA ALA A 238 -18.22 15.04 11.27
C ALA A 238 -18.34 14.40 12.66
N VAL A 239 -19.53 13.93 13.02
CA VAL A 239 -19.76 13.18 14.25
C VAL A 239 -18.87 11.94 14.18
N ALA A 240 -17.85 11.86 15.02
CA ALA A 240 -16.97 10.69 15.05
C ALA A 240 -17.79 9.43 15.37
N GLY A 241 -17.61 8.38 14.57
CA GLY A 241 -18.30 7.09 14.69
C GLY A 241 -17.30 5.94 14.75
N ILE A 242 -17.81 4.73 14.99
CA ILE A 242 -17.03 3.49 15.01
C ILE A 242 -17.40 2.66 13.79
N VAL A 243 -16.40 2.25 13.00
CA VAL A 243 -16.60 1.42 11.79
C VAL A 243 -17.19 0.07 12.19
N PRO A 244 -18.37 -0.33 11.67
CA PRO A 244 -19.00 -1.60 12.02
C PRO A 244 -18.25 -2.81 11.42
N GLU A 245 -18.43 -3.98 12.03
CA GLU A 245 -18.01 -5.26 11.44
C GLU A 245 -19.06 -5.73 10.44
N VAL A 246 -18.68 -5.83 9.17
CA VAL A 246 -19.55 -6.22 8.07
C VAL A 246 -19.02 -7.40 7.25
N ARG A 247 -17.85 -7.94 7.61
CA ARG A 247 -17.29 -9.14 6.99
C ARG A 247 -18.19 -10.36 7.25
N GLY A 248 -18.44 -11.15 6.23
CA GLY A 248 -19.36 -12.29 6.25
C GLY A 248 -20.83 -11.93 6.07
N LEU A 249 -21.18 -10.64 6.00
CA LEU A 249 -22.54 -10.20 5.69
C LEU A 249 -22.77 -10.17 4.17
N THR A 250 -24.04 -10.19 3.78
CA THR A 250 -24.43 -9.88 2.40
C THR A 250 -24.18 -8.40 2.10
N GLN A 251 -23.87 -8.09 0.85
CA GLN A 251 -23.63 -6.72 0.38
C GLN A 251 -24.70 -5.72 0.88
N ASP A 252 -25.98 -6.04 0.73
CA ASP A 252 -27.07 -5.12 1.11
C ASP A 252 -27.11 -4.86 2.63
N THR A 253 -26.87 -5.90 3.44
CA THR A 253 -26.82 -5.78 4.90
C THR A 253 -25.62 -4.95 5.32
N ALA A 254 -24.45 -5.20 4.73
CA ALA A 254 -23.22 -4.45 4.99
C ALA A 254 -23.40 -2.94 4.67
N ILE A 255 -24.01 -2.62 3.53
CA ILE A 255 -24.31 -1.24 3.11
C ILE A 255 -25.22 -0.55 4.12
N ALA A 256 -26.26 -1.24 4.60
CA ALA A 256 -27.19 -0.70 5.57
C ALA A 256 -26.51 -0.39 6.91
N GLU A 257 -25.70 -1.33 7.42
CA GLU A 257 -24.94 -1.16 8.67
C GLU A 257 -23.93 -0.01 8.59
N ILE A 258 -23.17 0.09 7.49
CA ILE A 258 -22.20 1.18 7.28
C ILE A 258 -22.90 2.54 7.30
N ARG A 259 -24.03 2.68 6.60
CA ARG A 259 -24.82 3.92 6.57
C ARG A 259 -25.43 4.24 7.94
N ALA A 260 -25.92 3.24 8.66
CA ALA A 260 -26.48 3.41 10.00
C ALA A 260 -25.42 3.89 11.00
N ALA A 261 -24.17 3.44 10.86
CA ALA A 261 -23.03 3.92 11.62
C ALA A 261 -22.52 5.31 11.20
N GLY A 262 -23.15 5.93 10.19
CA GLY A 262 -22.81 7.27 9.73
C GLY A 262 -21.63 7.32 8.76
N PHE A 263 -21.27 6.20 8.13
CA PHE A 263 -20.19 6.13 7.14
C PHE A 263 -20.74 5.98 5.70
N LEU A 264 -19.90 6.26 4.71
CA LEU A 264 -20.22 6.10 3.29
C LEU A 264 -19.69 4.76 2.77
N PRO A 265 -20.54 3.82 2.30
CA PRO A 265 -20.07 2.55 1.78
C PRO A 265 -19.50 2.70 0.37
N ASN A 266 -18.34 2.10 0.13
CA ASN A 266 -17.77 1.87 -1.20
C ASN A 266 -17.67 0.36 -1.46
N VAL A 267 -18.38 -0.11 -2.48
CA VAL A 267 -18.48 -1.54 -2.79
C VAL A 267 -17.58 -1.85 -3.97
N GLN A 268 -16.69 -2.82 -3.80
CA GLN A 268 -15.89 -3.37 -4.89
C GLN A 268 -16.12 -4.88 -4.96
N THR A 269 -16.26 -5.43 -6.16
CA THR A 269 -16.41 -6.87 -6.37
C THR A 269 -15.09 -7.48 -6.83
N ARG A 270 -14.76 -8.67 -6.34
CA ARG A 270 -13.60 -9.46 -6.80
C ARG A 270 -13.84 -10.96 -6.66
N PRO A 271 -13.17 -11.81 -7.46
CA PRO A 271 -13.13 -13.25 -7.24
C PRO A 271 -12.56 -13.59 -5.86
N SER A 272 -13.19 -14.52 -5.17
CA SER A 272 -12.73 -14.98 -3.84
C SER A 272 -13.26 -16.38 -3.54
N ASN A 273 -12.72 -17.04 -2.51
CA ASN A 273 -13.19 -18.37 -2.11
C ASN A 273 -14.53 -18.34 -1.32
N GLU A 274 -15.12 -17.17 -1.10
CA GLU A 274 -16.42 -17.00 -0.44
C GLU A 274 -17.57 -17.09 -1.43
N ASP A 275 -18.79 -17.37 -0.94
CA ASP A 275 -20.01 -17.35 -1.75
C ASP A 275 -20.24 -15.98 -2.40
N GLU A 276 -20.79 -15.98 -3.62
CA GLU A 276 -21.11 -14.75 -4.37
C GLU A 276 -22.02 -13.81 -3.53
N GLY A 277 -21.68 -12.52 -3.50
CA GLY A 277 -22.44 -11.51 -2.77
C GLY A 277 -22.08 -11.36 -1.28
N ILE A 278 -21.12 -12.15 -0.78
CA ILE A 278 -20.62 -12.05 0.60
C ILE A 278 -19.44 -11.09 0.69
N VAL A 279 -19.45 -10.21 1.70
CA VAL A 279 -18.32 -9.34 2.01
C VAL A 279 -17.19 -10.17 2.62
N PHE A 280 -16.06 -10.29 1.93
CA PHE A 280 -14.91 -11.05 2.41
C PHE A 280 -13.81 -10.18 3.02
N ASP A 281 -13.83 -8.86 2.78
CA ASP A 281 -12.88 -7.91 3.34
C ASP A 281 -13.50 -6.52 3.54
N GLN A 282 -12.95 -5.75 4.47
CA GLN A 282 -13.36 -4.38 4.74
C GLN A 282 -12.18 -3.49 5.14
N SER A 283 -12.25 -2.22 4.76
CA SER A 283 -11.28 -1.19 5.16
C SER A 283 -11.99 0.14 5.39
N PRO A 284 -11.77 0.83 6.53
CA PRO A 284 -10.91 0.48 7.66
C PRO A 284 -11.34 -0.79 8.41
N ALA A 285 -10.47 -1.29 9.30
CA ALA A 285 -10.76 -2.47 10.12
C ALA A 285 -12.00 -2.24 11.01
N PRO A 286 -12.73 -3.29 11.39
CA PRO A 286 -13.84 -3.18 12.33
C PRO A 286 -13.40 -2.50 13.63
N ASN A 287 -14.32 -1.76 14.25
CA ASN A 287 -14.11 -1.01 15.49
C ASN A 287 -13.08 0.13 15.39
N THR A 288 -12.70 0.54 14.18
CA THR A 288 -11.85 1.72 13.97
C THR A 288 -12.68 2.99 14.18
N GLU A 289 -12.17 3.93 14.96
CA GLU A 289 -12.79 5.27 15.09
C GLU A 289 -12.45 6.12 13.87
N GLY A 290 -13.46 6.81 13.35
CA GLY A 290 -13.29 7.70 12.21
C GLY A 290 -14.32 8.83 12.20
N PRO A 291 -14.04 9.93 11.49
CA PRO A 291 -15.03 10.98 11.32
C PRO A 291 -16.26 10.44 10.59
N GLY A 292 -17.46 10.77 11.06
CA GLY A 292 -18.71 10.47 10.35
C GLY A 292 -18.70 11.06 8.95
N GLY A 293 -19.21 10.31 7.99
CA GLY A 293 -19.12 10.60 6.57
C GLY A 293 -17.85 10.09 5.91
N SER A 294 -16.91 9.50 6.67
CA SER A 294 -15.76 8.80 6.07
C SER A 294 -16.19 7.58 5.28
N GLU A 295 -15.40 7.22 4.29
CA GLU A 295 -15.67 6.09 3.42
C GLU A 295 -15.20 4.76 4.02
N VAL A 296 -16.02 3.72 3.90
CA VAL A 296 -15.70 2.34 4.27
C VAL A 296 -15.79 1.49 3.00
N THR A 297 -14.66 0.99 2.55
CA THR A 297 -14.57 0.06 1.42
C THR A 297 -14.90 -1.36 1.89
N ILE A 298 -15.81 -2.03 1.18
CA ILE A 298 -16.10 -3.45 1.34
C ILE A 298 -15.78 -4.21 0.05
N LEU A 299 -15.14 -5.37 0.17
CA LEU A 299 -14.90 -6.28 -0.94
C LEU A 299 -15.93 -7.39 -0.92
N VAL A 300 -16.71 -7.49 -1.98
CA VAL A 300 -17.77 -8.48 -2.16
C VAL A 300 -17.28 -9.58 -3.11
N SER A 301 -17.52 -10.83 -2.75
CA SER A 301 -17.12 -11.98 -3.54
C SER A 301 -17.96 -12.10 -4.81
N GLU A 302 -17.30 -12.40 -5.93
CA GLU A 302 -17.93 -12.85 -7.19
C GLU A 302 -18.02 -14.39 -7.26
N GLY A 303 -17.61 -15.09 -6.20
CA GLY A 303 -17.44 -16.54 -6.16
C GLY A 303 -16.01 -16.99 -6.50
N PRO A 304 -15.72 -18.31 -6.33
CA PRO A 304 -14.41 -18.89 -6.63
C PRO A 304 -14.12 -18.92 -8.13
N GLU A 305 -12.84 -18.73 -8.50
CA GLU A 305 -12.35 -18.88 -9.89
C GLU A 305 -12.42 -20.32 -10.43
#